data_AF-A0A7C7UU99-F1
#
_entry.id   AF-A0A7C7UU99-F1
#
_cell.length_a   1.000
_cell.length_b   1.000
_cell.length_c   1.000
_cell.angle_alpha   90.00
_cell.angle_beta   90.00
_cell.angle_gamma   90.00
#
_symmetry.space_group_name_H-M   'P 1'
#
loop_
_entity.id
_entity.type
_entity.pdbx_description
1 polymer ?
#
loop_
_entity_poly.entity_id
_entity_poly.type
_entity_poly.pdbx_seq_one_letter_code
_entity_poly.pdbx_strand_id
1 'polypeptide(L)'
;MDSRTEVENQIKALSDASWLFPSQAAVYQELLPFLGGLHRVVNLYGLQGTGKTFLAHILCKENRVDYVSSPDLIRPSDRPLVVDNAPFERTAVRGMRNQMRRFDLQQVILVTRYRVEDSVPAFALSLTPDDVRCFRANLFRYLDLRLPGCSALNLWEHLKLIGGTHG
;
A
#
# COMPACT_ATOMS: atom_id res chain seq x y z
N MET A 1 -9.82 -16.26 -15.97
CA MET A 1 -9.24 -15.27 -15.04
C MET A 1 -8.60 -16.08 -13.91
N ASP A 2 -7.36 -15.79 -13.52
CA ASP A 2 -6.67 -16.51 -12.43
C ASP A 2 -7.46 -16.31 -11.12
N SER A 3 -7.82 -17.39 -10.41
CA SER A 3 -8.61 -17.34 -9.16
C SER A 3 -8.00 -16.40 -8.12
N ARG A 4 -6.67 -16.25 -8.13
CA ARG A 4 -5.98 -15.29 -7.28
C ARG A 4 -6.30 -13.84 -7.66
N THR A 5 -6.29 -13.51 -8.95
CA THR A 5 -6.60 -12.14 -9.43
C THR A 5 -8.03 -11.76 -9.08
N GLU A 6 -8.97 -12.71 -9.12
CA GLU A 6 -10.33 -12.49 -8.67
C GLU A 6 -10.40 -12.15 -7.18
N VAL A 7 -9.72 -12.91 -6.33
CA VAL A 7 -9.64 -12.63 -4.89
C VAL A 7 -8.96 -11.27 -4.61
N GLU A 8 -7.87 -10.94 -5.28
CA GLU A 8 -7.22 -9.64 -5.13
C GLU A 8 -8.16 -8.47 -5.49
N ASN A 9 -8.97 -8.63 -6.54
CA ASN A 9 -9.98 -7.65 -6.92
C ASN A 9 -11.11 -7.57 -5.90
N GLN A 10 -11.57 -8.69 -5.36
CA GLN A 10 -12.57 -8.71 -4.28
C GLN A 10 -12.06 -8.03 -3.02
N ILE A 11 -10.81 -8.30 -2.61
CA ILE A 11 -10.18 -7.62 -1.48
C ILE A 11 -10.21 -6.11 -1.71
N LYS A 12 -9.70 -5.62 -2.85
CA LYS A 12 -9.70 -4.18 -3.16
C LYS A 12 -11.11 -3.59 -3.18
N ALA A 13 -12.07 -4.32 -3.74
CA ALA A 13 -13.45 -3.86 -3.87
C ALA A 13 -14.16 -3.76 -2.52
N LEU A 14 -13.96 -4.74 -1.63
CA LEU A 14 -14.74 -4.88 -0.39
C LEU A 14 -14.05 -4.27 0.84
N SER A 15 -12.72 -4.20 0.85
CA SER A 15 -11.98 -3.77 2.04
C SER A 15 -12.20 -2.31 2.41
N ASP A 16 -12.31 -2.02 3.70
CA ASP A 16 -12.24 -0.69 4.29
C ASP A 16 -11.17 -0.65 5.40
N ALA A 17 -11.05 0.46 6.14
CA ALA A 17 -10.06 0.58 7.20
C ALA A 17 -10.21 -0.47 8.33
N SER A 18 -11.37 -1.11 8.51
CA SER A 18 -11.55 -2.18 9.50
C SER A 18 -10.82 -3.48 9.13
N TRP A 19 -10.38 -3.60 7.88
CA TRP A 19 -9.59 -4.74 7.40
C TRP A 19 -8.09 -4.58 7.65
N LEU A 20 -7.64 -3.38 8.07
CA LEU A 20 -6.23 -3.14 8.38
C LEU A 20 -5.80 -4.01 9.55
N PHE A 21 -4.64 -4.65 9.40
CA PHE A 21 -4.03 -5.41 10.49
C PHE A 21 -3.41 -4.45 11.52
N PRO A 22 -3.17 -4.89 12.77
CA PRO A 22 -2.66 -4.00 13.82
C PRO A 22 -1.46 -3.13 13.41
N SER A 23 -0.47 -3.69 12.72
CA SER A 23 0.69 -2.91 12.26
C SER A 23 0.33 -1.90 11.15
N GLN A 24 -0.55 -2.28 10.23
CA GLN A 24 -1.03 -1.39 9.17
C GLN A 24 -1.93 -0.29 9.72
N ALA A 25 -2.77 -0.61 10.70
CA ALA A 25 -3.64 0.35 11.38
C ALA A 25 -2.81 1.40 12.12
N ALA A 26 -1.74 0.98 12.82
CA ALA A 26 -0.81 1.91 13.47
C ALA A 26 -0.17 2.87 12.45
N VAL A 27 0.40 2.35 11.37
CA VAL A 27 0.99 3.17 10.30
C VAL A 27 -0.03 4.09 9.63
N TYR A 28 -1.26 3.59 9.41
CA TYR A 28 -2.35 4.37 8.86
C TYR A 28 -2.66 5.58 9.77
N GLN A 29 -2.79 5.37 11.09
CA GLN A 29 -3.05 6.45 12.05
C GLN A 29 -1.89 7.45 12.14
N GLU A 30 -0.64 6.98 12.06
CA GLU A 30 0.54 7.86 12.04
C GLU A 30 0.64 8.69 10.75
N LEU A 31 0.21 8.13 9.63
CA LEU A 31 0.25 8.79 8.32
C LEU A 31 -0.86 9.85 8.16
N LEU A 32 -2.03 9.65 8.76
CA LEU A 32 -3.20 10.52 8.59
C LEU A 32 -2.91 12.03 8.81
N PRO A 33 -2.22 12.45 9.89
CA PRO A 33 -1.91 13.86 10.13
C PRO A 33 -1.01 14.51 9.07
N PHE A 34 -0.31 13.71 8.25
CA PHE A 34 0.58 14.22 7.21
C PHE A 34 -0.15 14.46 5.89
N LEU A 35 -1.34 13.89 5.70
CA LEU A 35 -2.10 14.03 4.46
C LEU A 35 -2.58 15.48 4.26
N GLY A 36 -2.18 16.10 3.15
CA GLY A 36 -2.45 17.50 2.87
C GLY A 36 -1.65 18.48 3.75
N GLY A 37 -0.69 17.98 4.52
CA GLY A 37 0.17 18.80 5.39
C GLY A 37 1.33 19.48 4.65
N LEU A 38 2.27 20.03 5.42
CA LEU A 38 3.38 20.85 4.91
C LEU A 38 4.41 20.06 4.09
N HIS A 39 4.51 18.75 4.30
CA HIS A 39 5.51 17.92 3.65
C HIS A 39 5.06 17.54 2.24
N ARG A 40 5.65 18.16 1.22
CA ARG A 40 5.32 17.86 -0.18
C ARG A 40 5.61 16.43 -0.60
N VAL A 41 6.55 15.76 0.07
CA VAL A 41 6.88 14.35 -0.17
C VAL A 41 6.80 13.62 1.16
N VAL A 42 6.04 12.54 1.17
CA VAL A 42 5.93 11.58 2.26
C VAL A 42 6.27 10.19 1.72
N ASN A 43 6.88 9.33 2.52
CA ASN A 43 7.26 7.99 2.10
C ASN A 43 6.56 6.92 2.95
N LEU A 44 5.84 6.01 2.30
CA LEU A 44 5.38 4.76 2.88
C LEU A 44 6.25 3.64 2.32
N TYR A 45 7.02 2.95 3.15
CA TYR A 45 7.99 1.96 2.68
C TYR A 45 7.89 0.63 3.40
N GLY A 46 8.45 -0.42 2.80
CA GLY A 46 8.44 -1.76 3.37
C GLY A 46 8.64 -2.83 2.30
N LEU A 47 9.01 -4.04 2.72
CA LEU A 47 9.29 -5.13 1.79
C LEU A 47 8.06 -5.54 0.95
N GLN A 48 8.29 -6.30 -0.11
CA GLN A 48 7.19 -6.84 -0.91
C GLN A 48 6.28 -7.70 -0.02
N GLY A 49 4.97 -7.63 -0.27
CA GLY A 49 4.00 -8.43 0.45
C GLY A 49 3.61 -7.92 1.83
N THR A 50 4.09 -6.74 2.28
CA THR A 50 3.67 -6.14 3.57
C THR A 50 2.31 -5.43 3.53
N GLY A 51 1.73 -5.26 2.34
CA GLY A 51 0.41 -4.64 2.15
C GLY A 51 0.41 -3.13 1.97
N LYS A 52 1.52 -2.52 1.51
CA LYS A 52 1.58 -1.08 1.21
C LYS A 52 0.53 -0.64 0.19
N THR A 53 0.41 -1.37 -0.92
CA THR A 53 -0.61 -1.12 -1.96
C THR A 53 -2.03 -1.26 -1.40
N PHE A 54 -2.25 -2.20 -0.48
CA PHE A 54 -3.53 -2.35 0.19
C PHE A 54 -3.87 -1.12 1.04
N LEU A 55 -2.95 -0.66 1.88
CA LEU A 55 -3.12 0.56 2.69
C LEU A 55 -3.34 1.81 1.82
N ALA A 56 -2.61 1.93 0.70
CA ALA A 56 -2.84 2.98 -0.29
C ALA A 56 -4.25 2.93 -0.91
N HIS A 57 -4.75 1.74 -1.23
CA HIS A 57 -6.11 1.57 -1.74
C HIS A 57 -7.17 1.95 -0.69
N ILE A 58 -6.97 1.61 0.58
CA ILE A 58 -7.87 2.06 1.66
C ILE A 58 -7.94 3.58 1.73
N LEU A 59 -6.79 4.27 1.74
CA LEU A 59 -6.74 5.73 1.74
C LEU A 59 -7.47 6.34 0.53
N CYS A 60 -7.35 5.70 -0.65
CA CYS A 60 -8.02 6.14 -1.86
C CYS A 60 -9.54 5.93 -1.79
N LYS A 61 -9.99 4.77 -1.27
CA LYS A 61 -11.42 4.47 -1.08
C LYS A 61 -12.10 5.42 -0.09
N GLU A 62 -11.36 5.88 0.91
CA GLU A 62 -11.83 6.88 1.87
C GLU A 62 -11.74 8.33 1.35
N ASN A 63 -11.42 8.50 0.06
CA ASN A 63 -11.35 9.80 -0.60
C ASN A 63 -10.31 10.76 0.02
N ARG A 64 -9.26 10.21 0.65
CA ARG A 64 -8.18 10.98 1.29
C ARG A 64 -7.03 11.29 0.33
N VAL A 65 -6.83 10.44 -0.67
CA VAL A 65 -5.74 10.52 -1.64
C VAL A 65 -6.25 10.09 -3.01
N ASP A 66 -5.60 10.58 -4.06
CA ASP A 66 -5.69 9.98 -5.39
C ASP A 66 -4.56 8.95 -5.55
N TYR A 67 -4.73 7.97 -6.44
CA TYR A 67 -3.78 6.86 -6.59
C TYR A 67 -3.33 6.66 -8.05
N VAL A 68 -2.03 6.43 -8.24
CA VAL A 68 -1.44 5.93 -9.48
C VAL A 68 -0.52 4.74 -9.18
N SER A 69 -0.54 3.73 -10.05
CA SER A 69 0.18 2.46 -9.84
C SER A 69 1.68 2.50 -10.18
N SER A 70 2.12 3.56 -10.86
CA SER A 70 3.51 3.78 -11.23
C SER A 70 3.83 5.27 -11.40
N PRO A 71 5.12 5.67 -11.32
CA PRO A 71 5.55 7.05 -11.54
C PRO A 71 5.19 7.62 -12.93
N ASP A 72 5.14 6.78 -13.96
CA ASP A 72 4.83 7.22 -15.33
C ASP A 72 3.39 7.71 -15.49
N LEU A 73 2.52 7.37 -14.54
CA LEU A 73 1.11 7.73 -14.54
C LEU A 73 0.81 8.98 -13.69
N ILE A 74 1.83 9.64 -13.15
CA ILE A 74 1.67 10.90 -12.41
C ILE A 74 0.91 11.90 -13.28
N ARG A 75 -0.11 12.52 -12.66
CA ARG A 75 -1.07 13.42 -13.30
C ARG A 75 -1.53 14.49 -12.29
N PRO A 76 -2.21 15.55 -12.73
CA PRO A 76 -2.83 16.51 -11.82
C PRO A 76 -3.78 15.84 -10.83
N SER A 77 -3.82 16.37 -9.61
CA SER A 77 -4.65 15.87 -8.51
C SER A 77 -4.88 17.00 -7.50
N ASP A 78 -6.13 17.15 -7.07
CA ASP A 78 -6.51 18.13 -6.03
C ASP A 78 -6.23 17.59 -4.60
N ARG A 79 -6.00 16.28 -4.49
CA ARG A 79 -5.64 15.59 -3.24
C ARG A 79 -4.16 15.20 -3.25
N PRO A 80 -3.59 14.82 -2.10
CA PRO A 80 -2.31 14.13 -2.09
C PRO A 80 -2.33 12.93 -3.04
N LEU A 81 -1.30 12.80 -3.87
CA LEU A 81 -1.21 11.73 -4.86
C LEU A 81 -0.31 10.60 -4.34
N VAL A 82 -0.88 9.41 -4.15
CA VAL A 82 -0.09 8.19 -3.93
C VAL A 82 0.51 7.73 -5.25
N VAL A 83 1.83 7.52 -5.25
CA VAL A 83 2.57 6.94 -6.36
C VAL A 83 3.11 5.58 -5.93
N ASP A 84 2.48 4.51 -6.43
CA ASP A 84 2.92 3.14 -6.17
C ASP A 84 4.15 2.76 -6.99
N ASN A 85 4.90 1.76 -6.52
CA ASN A 85 6.14 1.29 -7.14
C ASN A 85 7.12 2.43 -7.46
N ALA A 86 7.19 3.44 -6.58
CA ALA A 86 8.08 4.58 -6.74
C ALA A 86 9.55 4.19 -6.49
N PRO A 87 10.51 4.89 -7.12
CA PRO A 87 11.92 4.76 -6.79
C PRO A 87 12.20 5.27 -5.37
N PHE A 88 13.25 4.75 -4.74
CA PHE A 88 13.67 5.16 -3.39
C PHE A 88 15.00 5.93 -3.38
N GLU A 89 15.75 5.85 -4.48
CA GLU A 89 17.04 6.50 -4.66
C GLU A 89 16.86 8.02 -4.70
N ARG A 90 17.74 8.74 -4.00
CA ARG A 90 17.66 10.21 -3.85
C ARG A 90 17.54 10.94 -5.18
N THR A 91 18.31 10.52 -6.20
CA THR A 91 18.36 11.18 -7.51
C THR A 91 17.03 11.05 -8.25
N ALA A 92 16.42 9.87 -8.23
CA ALA A 92 15.13 9.60 -8.87
C ALA A 92 13.98 10.36 -8.17
N VAL A 93 13.95 10.35 -6.83
CA VAL A 93 12.96 11.11 -6.06
C VAL A 93 13.08 12.62 -6.31
N ARG A 94 14.30 13.16 -6.45
CA ARG A 94 14.51 14.55 -6.85
C ARG A 94 14.01 14.83 -8.27
N GLY A 95 14.19 13.88 -9.20
CA GLY A 95 13.62 13.95 -10.56
C GLY A 95 12.09 14.07 -10.54
N MET A 96 11.43 13.30 -9.67
CA MET A 96 9.97 13.35 -9.51
C MET A 96 9.45 14.71 -9.00
N ARG A 97 10.25 15.47 -8.24
CA ARG A 97 9.87 16.84 -7.84
C ARG A 97 9.64 17.75 -9.05
N ASN A 98 10.28 17.49 -10.18
CA ASN A 98 10.01 18.22 -11.42
C ASN A 98 8.62 17.88 -11.98
N GLN A 99 8.24 16.61 -11.98
CA GLN A 99 6.88 16.19 -12.38
C GLN A 99 5.82 16.76 -11.44
N MET A 100 6.07 16.75 -10.13
CA MET A 100 5.18 17.38 -9.14
C MET A 100 4.95 18.86 -9.45
N ARG A 101 6.01 19.61 -9.77
CA ARG A 101 5.89 21.03 -10.15
C ARG A 101 5.12 21.21 -11.45
N ARG A 102 5.36 20.36 -12.46
CA ARG A 102 4.67 20.42 -13.75
C ARG A 102 3.14 20.28 -13.60
N PHE A 103 2.69 19.44 -12.68
CA PHE A 103 1.27 19.17 -12.45
C PHE A 103 0.70 19.90 -11.22
N ASP A 104 1.45 20.85 -10.67
CA ASP A 104 1.11 21.61 -9.46
C ASP A 104 0.65 20.74 -8.27
N LEU A 105 1.27 19.56 -8.12
CA LEU A 105 0.97 18.64 -7.04
C LEU A 105 1.47 19.21 -5.71
N GLN A 106 0.54 19.42 -4.79
CA GLN A 106 0.85 19.92 -3.45
C GLN A 106 1.60 18.88 -2.62
N GLN A 107 1.17 17.62 -2.71
CA GLN A 107 1.79 16.50 -1.99
C GLN A 107 1.78 15.20 -2.79
N VAL A 108 2.86 14.43 -2.67
CA VAL A 108 2.92 13.03 -3.11
C VAL A 108 3.31 12.11 -1.94
N ILE A 109 2.73 10.91 -1.97
CA ILE A 109 3.06 9.83 -1.04
C ILE A 109 3.71 8.72 -1.86
N LEU A 110 4.99 8.51 -1.64
CA LEU A 110 5.78 7.54 -2.39
C LEU A 110 5.69 6.20 -1.71
N VAL A 111 5.14 5.21 -2.41
CA VAL A 111 5.15 3.83 -1.93
C VAL A 111 6.36 3.12 -2.52
N THR A 112 7.28 2.71 -1.65
CA THR A 112 8.59 2.19 -2.05
C THR A 112 8.93 0.89 -1.32
N ARG A 113 9.91 0.14 -1.84
CA ARG A 113 10.41 -1.05 -1.15
C ARG A 113 11.29 -0.71 0.06
N TYR A 114 12.10 0.34 -0.08
CA TYR A 114 13.02 0.81 0.94
C TYR A 114 12.75 2.27 1.28
N ARG A 115 13.21 2.71 2.45
CA ARG A 115 13.11 4.11 2.84
C ARG A 115 13.77 4.99 1.78
N VAL A 116 13.08 6.04 1.37
CA VAL A 116 13.64 7.05 0.46
C VAL A 116 14.90 7.66 1.07
N GLU A 117 15.96 7.77 0.27
CA GLU A 117 17.26 8.30 0.68
C GLU A 117 17.29 9.84 0.77
N ASP A 118 16.20 10.46 1.25
CA ASP A 118 16.06 11.91 1.40
C ASP A 118 15.44 12.24 2.77
N SER A 119 15.53 13.51 3.17
CA SER A 119 14.94 13.98 4.44
C SER A 119 13.45 14.25 4.24
N VAL A 120 12.64 13.19 4.36
CA VAL A 120 11.17 13.23 4.26
C VAL A 120 10.56 12.42 5.41
N PRO A 121 9.33 12.75 5.86
CA PRO A 121 8.57 11.86 6.73
C PRO A 121 8.45 10.49 6.08
N ALA A 122 8.80 9.44 6.83
CA ALA A 122 8.86 8.09 6.32
C ALA A 122 8.22 7.12 7.32
N PHE A 123 7.30 6.30 6.83
CA PHE A 123 6.49 5.37 7.61
C PHE A 123 6.79 3.94 7.15
N ALA A 124 7.25 3.12 8.08
CA ALA A 124 7.69 1.76 7.80
C ALA A 124 6.53 0.79 7.99
N LEU A 125 6.24 0.00 6.96
CA LEU A 125 5.30 -1.11 7.03
C LEU A 125 6.06 -2.44 7.12
N SER A 126 5.85 -3.14 8.22
CA SER A 126 6.33 -4.50 8.46
C SER A 126 5.15 -5.42 8.77
N LEU A 127 5.38 -6.73 8.73
CA LEU A 127 4.40 -7.71 9.15
C LEU A 127 4.85 -8.39 10.43
N THR A 128 3.89 -8.61 11.31
CA THR A 128 4.00 -9.46 12.48
C THR A 128 3.26 -10.78 12.22
N PRO A 129 3.53 -11.85 13.02
CA PRO A 129 2.72 -13.05 12.99
C PRO A 129 1.23 -12.80 13.27
N ASP A 130 0.92 -11.77 14.07
CA ASP A 130 -0.47 -11.40 14.36
C ASP A 130 -1.16 -10.81 13.13
N ASP A 131 -0.46 -9.98 12.35
CA ASP A 131 -1.00 -9.44 11.11
C ASP A 131 -1.38 -10.54 10.11
N VAL A 132 -0.56 -11.59 10.02
CA VAL A 132 -0.85 -12.76 9.18
C VAL A 132 -2.09 -13.51 9.68
N ARG A 133 -2.28 -13.64 10.99
CA ARG A 133 -3.50 -14.23 11.56
C ARG A 133 -4.72 -13.38 11.22
N CYS A 134 -4.65 -12.06 11.42
CA CYS A 134 -5.72 -11.12 11.08
C CYS A 134 -6.05 -11.16 9.58
N PHE A 135 -5.04 -11.20 8.71
CA PHE A 135 -5.23 -11.35 7.27
C PHE A 135 -6.04 -12.59 6.92
N ARG A 136 -5.63 -13.77 7.43
CA ARG A 136 -6.33 -15.04 7.17
C ARG A 136 -7.75 -15.04 7.76
N ALA A 137 -7.93 -14.43 8.93
CA ALA A 137 -9.24 -14.27 9.55
C ALA A 137 -10.16 -13.35 8.71
N ASN A 138 -9.64 -12.26 8.15
CA ASN A 138 -10.39 -11.35 7.28
C ASN A 138 -10.80 -12.04 5.97
N LEU A 139 -9.88 -12.77 5.33
CA LEU A 139 -10.23 -13.56 4.13
C LEU A 139 -11.36 -14.56 4.41
N PHE A 140 -11.31 -15.26 5.54
CA PHE A 140 -12.39 -16.17 5.92
C PHE A 140 -13.68 -15.41 6.24
N ARG A 141 -13.63 -14.38 7.09
CA ARG A 141 -14.81 -13.63 7.55
C ARG A 141 -15.56 -12.97 6.40
N TYR A 142 -14.85 -12.42 5.43
CA TYR A 142 -15.45 -11.55 4.42
C TYR A 142 -15.56 -12.19 3.04
N LEU A 143 -14.73 -13.19 2.72
CA LEU A 143 -14.71 -13.86 1.42
C LEU A 143 -14.97 -15.36 1.51
N ASP A 144 -15.27 -15.89 2.71
CA ASP A 144 -15.39 -17.33 3.00
C ASP A 144 -14.19 -18.17 2.53
N LEU A 145 -13.00 -17.54 2.51
CA LEU A 145 -11.80 -18.15 1.94
C LEU A 145 -10.86 -18.66 3.03
N ARG A 146 -10.62 -19.97 3.03
CA ARG A 146 -9.66 -20.63 3.92
C ARG A 146 -8.39 -20.97 3.16
N LEU A 147 -7.28 -20.40 3.60
CA LEU A 147 -5.96 -20.69 3.05
C LEU A 147 -5.30 -21.89 3.76
N PRO A 148 -4.51 -22.71 3.05
CA PRO A 148 -3.60 -23.69 3.67
C PRO A 148 -2.62 -23.05 4.65
N GLY A 149 -2.07 -23.84 5.57
CA GLY A 149 -1.06 -23.36 6.53
C GLY A 149 0.18 -22.81 5.81
N CYS A 150 0.65 -21.64 6.24
CA CYS A 150 1.86 -21.02 5.71
C CYS A 150 2.53 -20.16 6.79
N SER A 151 3.84 -20.33 6.98
CA SER A 151 4.64 -19.62 7.98
C SER A 151 5.26 -18.32 7.46
N ALA A 152 5.06 -17.99 6.18
CA ALA A 152 5.67 -16.82 5.56
C ALA A 152 5.12 -15.52 6.18
N LEU A 153 6.03 -14.63 6.59
CA LEU A 153 5.71 -13.24 6.93
C LEU A 153 5.65 -12.38 5.66
N ASN A 154 4.76 -12.76 4.74
CA ASN A 154 4.58 -12.11 3.45
C ASN A 154 3.19 -12.44 2.89
N LEU A 155 2.29 -11.46 2.83
CA LEU A 155 0.89 -11.69 2.41
C LEU A 155 0.77 -12.23 0.99
N TRP A 156 1.73 -11.90 0.11
CA TRP A 156 1.75 -12.41 -1.26
C TRP A 156 1.96 -13.93 -1.31
N GLU A 157 2.80 -14.47 -0.43
CA GLU A 157 3.00 -15.93 -0.35
C GLU A 157 1.74 -16.65 0.12
N HIS A 158 0.92 -16.01 0.97
CA HIS A 158 -0.38 -16.58 1.36
C HIS A 158 -1.39 -16.53 0.21
N LEU A 159 -1.45 -15.42 -0.55
CA LEU A 159 -2.35 -15.30 -1.71
C LEU A 159 -2.00 -16.28 -2.85
N LYS A 160 -0.72 -16.63 -3.04
CA LYS A 160 -0.30 -17.64 -4.03
C LYS A 160 -0.87 -19.04 -3.76
N LEU A 161 -1.34 -19.32 -2.53
CA LEU A 161 -1.96 -20.59 -2.19
C LEU A 161 -3.39 -20.71 -2.75
N ILE A 162 -3.97 -19.59 -3.20
CA ILE A 162 -5.28 -19.56 -3.85
C ILE A 162 -5.14 -20.23 -5.22
N GLY A 163 -5.88 -21.33 -5.41
CA GLY A 163 -5.78 -22.16 -6.62
C GLY A 163 -4.65 -23.21 -6.58
N GLY A 164 -3.89 -23.28 -5.49
CA GLY A 164 -2.76 -24.20 -5.30
C GLY A 164 -3.10 -25.56 -4.67
N THR A 165 -4.36 -26.00 -4.71
CA THR A 165 -4.76 -27.37 -4.31
C THR A 165 -5.15 -28.20 -5.52
N HIS A 166 -4.19 -28.47 -6.41
CA HIS A 166 -4.16 -29.67 -7.24
C HIS A 166 -2.70 -30.11 -7.38
N GLY A 167 -2.32 -31.07 -6.53
CA GLY A 167 -1.02 -31.69 -6.42
C GLY A 167 -1.04 -32.64 -5.24
#